data_AF-A0A534XRL6-F1
#
_entry.id   AF-A0A534XRL6-F1
#
_cell.length_a   1.000
_cell.length_b   1.000
_cell.length_c   1.000
_cell.angle_alpha   90.00
_cell.angle_beta   90.00
_cell.angle_gamma   90.00
#
_symmetry.space_group_name_H-M   'P 1'
#
loop_
_entity.id
_entity.type
_entity.pdbx_description
1 polymer ?
#
loop_
_entity_poly.entity_id
_entity_poly.type
_entity_poly.pdbx_seq_one_letter_code
_entity_poly.pdbx_strand_id
1 'polypeptide(L)'
;MPVADGYDVHELWYRLPLLRPWSCLAVVSPERTPKTLRLARRLAELGTQLRRHPIELVDGLELDLERANAISHMVEPASSLAPAEPRFVVALDSPIANPVAIAVLAATDAVLLLLERGITGIPQARRIVEIVGRERLVGAVLDVG
;
A
#
# COMPACT_ATOMS: atom_id res chain seq x y z
N MET A 1 16.90 8.78 -18.67
CA MET A 1 15.63 8.29 -19.24
C MET A 1 14.72 7.99 -18.05
N PRO A 2 13.54 8.61 -17.90
CA PRO A 2 12.62 8.18 -16.85
C PRO A 2 12.20 6.74 -17.17
N VAL A 3 12.43 5.84 -16.22
CA VAL A 3 11.91 4.47 -16.28
C VAL A 3 10.40 4.61 -16.29
N ALA A 4 9.76 4.19 -17.39
CA ALA A 4 8.31 4.24 -17.50
C ALA A 4 7.74 3.22 -16.53
N ASP A 5 7.26 3.70 -15.37
CA ASP A 5 6.41 2.91 -14.50
C ASP A 5 5.19 2.46 -15.36
N GLY A 6 4.80 1.19 -15.28
CA GLY A 6 3.74 0.64 -16.14
C GLY A 6 2.33 1.12 -15.79
N TYR A 7 2.25 2.12 -14.92
CA TYR A 7 1.06 2.64 -14.28
C TYR A 7 1.14 4.16 -14.15
N ASP A 8 0.00 4.84 -14.23
CA ASP A 8 -0.12 6.27 -14.00
C ASP A 8 -0.59 6.55 -12.57
N VAL A 9 0.24 7.22 -11.77
CA VAL A 9 -0.07 7.55 -10.37
C VAL A 9 -1.27 8.49 -10.25
N HIS A 10 -1.48 9.40 -11.21
CA HIS A 10 -2.66 10.27 -11.22
C HIS A 10 -3.94 9.47 -11.42
N GLU A 11 -3.95 8.55 -12.40
CA GLU A 11 -5.09 7.67 -12.62
C GLU A 11 -5.39 6.82 -11.38
N LEU A 12 -4.35 6.21 -10.78
CA LEU A 12 -4.50 5.40 -9.58
C LEU A 12 -5.12 6.18 -8.43
N TRP A 13 -4.63 7.39 -8.17
CA TRP A 13 -5.13 8.23 -7.08
C TRP A 13 -6.65 8.45 -7.17
N TYR A 14 -7.18 8.72 -8.37
CA TYR A 14 -8.61 8.92 -8.55
C TYR A 14 -9.41 7.63 -8.57
N ARG A 15 -8.82 6.50 -8.97
CA ARG A 15 -9.51 5.21 -9.03
C ARG A 15 -9.64 4.53 -7.66
N LEU A 16 -8.63 4.64 -6.80
CA LEU A 16 -8.60 3.92 -5.52
C LEU A 16 -9.83 4.22 -4.63
N PRO A 17 -10.24 5.49 -4.41
CA PRO A 17 -11.43 5.79 -3.60
C PRO A 17 -12.75 5.31 -4.21
N LEU A 18 -12.83 5.19 -5.55
CA LEU A 18 -14.01 4.69 -6.26
C LEU A 18 -14.19 3.18 -6.07
N LEU A 19 -13.09 2.45 -5.88
CA LEU A 19 -13.11 1.01 -5.62
C LEU A 19 -13.46 0.73 -4.15
N ARG A 20 -12.92 1.54 -3.24
CA ARG A 20 -13.20 1.49 -1.81
C ARG A 20 -12.76 2.80 -1.14
N PRO A 21 -13.61 3.48 -0.35
CA PRO A 21 -13.16 4.55 0.53
C PRO A 21 -12.12 4.02 1.53
N TRP A 22 -11.02 4.75 1.72
CA TRP A 22 -9.90 4.32 2.55
C TRP A 22 -9.34 5.48 3.36
N SER A 23 -8.84 5.16 4.55
CA SER A 23 -8.09 6.11 5.39
C SER A 23 -6.62 5.72 5.52
N CYS A 24 -6.30 4.43 5.34
CA CYS A 24 -4.95 3.90 5.35
C CYS A 24 -4.76 2.90 4.20
N LEU A 25 -3.98 3.32 3.20
CA LEU A 25 -3.65 2.48 2.05
C LEU A 25 -2.27 1.84 2.24
N ALA A 26 -2.23 0.51 2.35
CA ALA A 26 -0.97 -0.23 2.23
C ALA A 26 -0.63 -0.47 0.74
N VAL A 27 0.62 -0.24 0.38
CA VAL A 27 1.23 -0.72 -0.87
C VAL A 27 2.12 -1.91 -0.50
N VAL A 28 1.92 -3.04 -1.16
CA VAL A 28 2.65 -4.28 -0.88
C VAL A 28 3.05 -4.96 -2.18
N SER A 29 4.23 -5.59 -2.20
CA SER A 29 4.68 -6.47 -3.27
C SER A 29 4.92 -7.88 -2.72
N PRO A 30 4.74 -8.95 -3.50
CA PRO A 30 5.19 -10.28 -3.11
C PRO A 30 6.71 -10.37 -2.96
N GLU A 31 7.46 -9.47 -3.58
CA GLU A 31 8.92 -9.38 -3.53
C GLU A 31 9.39 -8.29 -2.57
N ARG A 32 10.59 -8.45 -1.99
CA ARG A 32 11.28 -7.34 -1.32
C ARG A 32 11.82 -6.39 -2.38
N THR A 33 11.21 -5.22 -2.50
CA THR A 33 11.51 -4.26 -3.58
C THR A 33 11.41 -2.83 -3.07
N PRO A 34 12.36 -1.93 -3.42
CA PRO A 34 12.25 -0.51 -3.09
C PRO A 34 11.12 0.18 -3.87
N LYS A 35 10.58 -0.47 -4.90
CA LYS A 35 9.52 0.07 -5.74
C LYS A 35 8.19 0.25 -4.98
N THR A 36 7.97 -0.54 -3.93
CA THR A 36 6.82 -0.36 -3.03
C THR A 36 6.85 1.03 -2.38
N LEU A 37 8.00 1.43 -1.83
CA LEU A 37 8.17 2.76 -1.25
C LEU A 37 8.10 3.86 -2.30
N ARG A 38 8.64 3.62 -3.50
CA ARG A 38 8.53 4.57 -4.62
C ARG A 38 7.08 4.87 -4.99
N LEU A 39 6.25 3.83 -5.14
CA LEU A 39 4.82 3.99 -5.46
C LEU A 39 4.06 4.66 -4.30
N ALA A 40 4.26 4.18 -3.06
CA ALA A 40 3.63 4.75 -1.87
C ALA A 40 3.93 6.25 -1.73
N ARG A 41 5.20 6.63 -1.92
CA ARG A 41 5.65 8.03 -1.86
C ARG A 41 4.95 8.89 -2.90
N ARG A 42 4.89 8.45 -4.16
CA ARG A 42 4.24 9.22 -5.22
C ARG A 42 2.74 9.38 -4.99
N LEU A 43 2.06 8.37 -4.45
CA LEU A 43 0.65 8.46 -4.07
C LEU A 43 0.44 9.46 -2.92
N ALA A 44 1.28 9.42 -1.88
CA ALA A 44 1.21 10.35 -0.76
C ALA A 44 1.51 11.80 -1.19
N GLU A 45 2.53 12.01 -2.03
CA GLU A 45 2.88 13.32 -2.58
C GLU A 45 1.73 13.89 -3.42
N LEU A 46 1.17 13.11 -4.35
CA LEU A 46 0.06 13.55 -5.17
C LEU A 46 -1.19 13.84 -4.33
N GLY A 47 -1.56 12.95 -3.42
CA GLY A 47 -2.72 13.16 -2.58
C GLY A 47 -2.57 14.36 -1.64
N THR A 48 -1.36 14.65 -1.16
CA THR A 48 -1.05 15.86 -0.39
C THR A 48 -1.22 17.13 -1.22
N GLN A 49 -0.84 17.12 -2.50
CA GLN A 49 -1.04 18.25 -3.40
C GLN A 49 -2.52 18.54 -3.70
N LEU A 50 -3.36 17.50 -3.69
CA LEU A 50 -4.77 17.58 -4.08
C LEU A 50 -5.72 17.82 -2.89
N ARG A 51 -5.26 17.60 -1.65
CA ARG A 51 -6.09 17.67 -0.44
C ARG A 51 -5.65 18.79 0.50
N ARG A 52 -6.56 19.21 1.38
CA ARG A 52 -6.25 20.19 2.44
C ARG A 52 -5.40 19.61 3.57
N HIS A 53 -5.63 18.34 3.90
CA HIS A 53 -4.86 17.63 4.91
C HIS A 53 -3.80 16.77 4.22
N PRO A 54 -2.53 16.82 4.68
CA PRO A 54 -1.46 16.04 4.08
C PRO A 54 -1.70 14.54 4.28
N ILE A 55 -1.15 13.76 3.36
CA ILE A 55 -1.12 12.31 3.47
C ILE A 55 0.25 11.90 3.97
N GLU A 56 0.27 11.23 5.11
CA GLU A 56 1.49 10.76 5.73
C GLU A 56 1.98 9.50 5.02
N LEU A 57 3.22 9.56 4.54
CA LEU A 57 3.94 8.39 4.04
C LEU A 57 4.57 7.66 5.22
N VAL A 58 4.28 6.37 5.36
CA VAL A 58 4.89 5.51 6.36
C VAL A 58 5.79 4.49 5.67
N ASP A 59 7.07 4.47 6.05
CA ASP A 59 8.03 3.47 5.58
C ASP A 59 8.05 2.26 6.51
N GLY A 60 7.39 1.20 6.08
CA GLY A 60 7.38 -0.11 6.71
C GLY A 60 8.20 -1.15 5.94
N LEU A 61 9.29 -0.73 5.29
CA LEU A 61 10.32 -1.65 4.83
C LEU A 61 11.23 -2.06 6.00
N GLU A 62 11.78 -3.27 5.92
CA GLU A 62 12.69 -3.84 6.93
C GLU A 62 12.13 -3.80 8.37
N LEU A 63 10.84 -4.12 8.52
CA LEU A 63 10.15 -4.06 9.80
C LEU A 63 10.66 -5.12 10.78
N ASP A 64 10.95 -4.65 12.00
CA ASP A 64 10.96 -5.46 13.21
C ASP A 64 9.61 -5.34 13.94
N LEU A 65 9.44 -6.16 14.98
CA LEU A 65 8.18 -6.26 15.71
C LEU A 65 7.80 -4.96 16.44
N GLU A 66 8.79 -4.25 16.99
CA GLU A 66 8.56 -3.00 17.73
C GLU A 66 8.00 -1.92 16.80
N ARG A 67 8.65 -1.73 15.66
CA ARG A 67 8.23 -0.77 14.63
C ARG A 67 6.88 -1.15 14.04
N ALA A 68 6.62 -2.43 13.81
CA ALA A 68 5.33 -2.88 13.30
C ALA A 68 4.18 -2.59 14.26
N ASN A 69 4.37 -2.80 15.57
CA ASN A 69 3.38 -2.45 16.57
C ASN A 69 3.12 -0.94 16.63
N ALA A 70 4.19 -0.13 16.62
CA ALA A 70 4.08 1.33 16.63
C ALA A 70 3.30 1.84 15.40
N ILE A 71 3.61 1.33 14.21
CA ILE A 71 2.92 1.71 12.98
C ILE A 71 1.46 1.25 13.01
N SER A 72 1.19 0.01 13.44
CA SER A 72 -0.17 -0.53 13.49
C SER A 72 -1.09 0.35 14.34
N HIS A 73 -0.65 0.74 15.54
CA HIS A 73 -1.40 1.66 16.40
C HIS A 73 -1.59 3.05 15.80
N MET A 74 -0.62 3.55 15.04
CA MET A 74 -0.69 4.86 14.39
C MET A 74 -1.70 4.88 13.24
N VAL A 75 -1.73 3.82 12.43
CA VAL A 75 -2.51 3.78 11.18
C VAL A 75 -3.88 3.14 11.32
N GLU A 76 -4.19 2.57 12.49
CA GLU A 76 -5.50 2.00 12.79
C GLU A 76 -6.62 3.02 12.47
N PRO A 77 -7.67 2.60 11.74
CA PRO A 77 -8.75 3.50 11.40
C PRO A 77 -9.43 3.97 12.68
N ALA A 78 -9.32 5.27 12.98
CA ALA A 78 -10.16 5.89 13.99
C ALA A 78 -11.64 5.55 13.74
N SER A 79 -12.24 4.78 14.64
CA SER A 79 -13.66 4.46 14.67
C SER A 79 -14.47 5.76 14.50
N SER A 80 -15.06 5.99 13.34
CA SER A 80 -15.90 7.17 13.12
C SER A 80 -17.07 6.85 12.19
N LEU A 81 -18.21 7.49 12.48
CA LEU A 81 -19.43 7.49 11.67
C LEU A 81 -19.28 8.26 10.34
N ALA A 82 -18.12 8.86 10.08
CA ALA A 82 -17.83 9.62 8.88
C ALA A 82 -17.18 8.75 7.78
N PRO A 83 -17.34 9.09 6.49
CA PRO A 83 -16.64 8.41 5.42
C PRO A 83 -15.12 8.49 5.62
N ALA A 84 -14.44 7.38 5.37
CA ALA A 84 -12.99 7.30 5.51
C ALA A 84 -12.29 8.34 4.62
N GLU A 85 -11.52 9.23 5.25
CA GLU A 85 -10.68 10.19 4.53
C GLU A 85 -9.24 9.68 4.46
N PRO A 86 -8.58 9.73 3.29
CA PRO A 86 -7.18 9.36 3.12
C PRO A 86 -6.23 10.08 4.10
N ARG A 87 -5.54 9.34 4.97
CA ARG A 87 -4.57 9.88 5.93
C ARG A 87 -3.19 9.30 5.75
N PHE A 88 -3.10 8.00 5.51
CA PHE A 88 -1.83 7.28 5.45
C PHE A 88 -1.67 6.52 4.14
N VAL A 89 -0.46 6.53 3.60
CA VAL A 89 -0.01 5.55 2.61
C VAL A 89 1.21 4.84 3.19
N VAL A 90 1.12 3.52 3.33
CA VAL A 90 2.15 2.71 3.98
C VAL A 90 2.85 1.86 2.94
N ALA A 91 4.17 1.98 2.82
CA ALA A 91 4.98 1.05 2.04
C ALA A 91 5.35 -0.15 2.92
N LEU A 92 5.02 -1.37 2.51
CA LEU A 92 5.29 -2.56 3.32
C LEU A 92 6.26 -3.53 2.65
N ASP A 93 7.10 -4.14 3.48
CA ASP A 93 7.83 -5.36 3.12
C ASP A 93 6.87 -6.44 2.59
N SER A 94 7.40 -7.36 1.79
CA SER A 94 6.65 -8.55 1.41
C SER A 94 6.28 -9.37 2.66
N PRO A 95 4.99 -9.61 2.96
CA PRO A 95 4.59 -10.43 4.10
C PRO A 95 4.92 -11.92 3.92
N ILE A 96 5.29 -12.34 2.70
CA ILE A 96 5.82 -13.69 2.44
C ILE A 96 7.25 -13.79 2.98
N ALA A 97 8.06 -12.73 2.82
CA ALA A 97 9.45 -12.69 3.24
C ALA A 97 9.66 -12.09 4.65
N ASN A 98 8.70 -11.30 5.13
CA ASN A 98 8.68 -10.69 6.46
C ASN A 98 7.28 -10.80 7.08
N PRO A 99 6.95 -11.88 7.82
CA PRO A 99 5.63 -12.06 8.42
C PRO A 99 5.23 -10.94 9.39
N VAL A 100 6.18 -10.18 9.93
CA VAL A 100 5.90 -9.02 10.78
C VAL A 100 5.06 -7.96 10.06
N ALA A 101 5.20 -7.83 8.74
CA ALA A 101 4.41 -6.91 7.93
C ALA A 101 2.91 -7.23 7.95
N ILE A 102 2.51 -8.46 8.33
CA ILE A 102 1.10 -8.87 8.45
C ILE A 102 0.39 -8.05 9.54
N ALA A 103 1.07 -7.70 10.64
CA ALA A 103 0.48 -6.90 11.70
C ALA A 103 0.07 -5.51 11.19
N VAL A 104 0.95 -4.87 10.43
CA VAL A 104 0.66 -3.56 9.82
C VAL A 104 -0.41 -3.68 8.74
N LEU A 105 -0.36 -4.70 7.88
CA LEU A 105 -1.42 -4.99 6.90
C LEU A 105 -2.78 -5.15 7.59
N ALA A 106 -2.81 -5.82 8.74
CA ALA A 106 -4.03 -6.04 9.50
C ALA A 106 -4.68 -4.73 9.98
N ALA A 107 -3.87 -3.73 10.31
CA ALA A 107 -4.30 -2.40 10.74
C ALA A 107 -4.73 -1.49 9.56
N THR A 108 -4.48 -1.86 8.31
CA THR A 108 -4.86 -1.05 7.14
C THR A 108 -6.27 -1.39 6.62
N ASP A 109 -6.96 -0.41 6.03
CA ASP A 109 -8.34 -0.57 5.51
C ASP A 109 -8.41 -0.77 3.99
N ALA A 110 -7.30 -0.54 3.27
CA ALA A 110 -7.15 -0.80 1.84
C ALA A 110 -5.73 -1.26 1.51
N VAL A 111 -5.61 -2.15 0.53
CA VAL A 111 -4.33 -2.68 0.05
C VAL A 111 -4.23 -2.65 -1.47
N LEU A 112 -3.15 -2.05 -1.97
CA LEU A 112 -2.76 -2.03 -3.38
C LEU A 112 -1.58 -2.98 -3.60
N LEU A 113 -1.76 -3.95 -4.51
CA LEU A 113 -0.71 -4.90 -4.86
C LEU A 113 0.18 -4.34 -5.97
N LEU A 114 1.47 -4.20 -5.71
CA LEU A 114 2.49 -3.93 -6.73
C LEU A 114 3.01 -5.26 -7.28
N LEU A 115 2.87 -5.43 -8.60
CA LEU A 115 3.40 -6.55 -9.35
C LEU A 115 4.52 -6.05 -10.26
N GLU A 116 5.57 -6.82 -10.44
CA GLU A 116 6.69 -6.49 -11.31
C GLU A 116 6.74 -7.45 -12.49
N ARG A 117 6.70 -6.90 -13.71
CA ARG A 117 6.69 -7.71 -14.94
C ARG A 117 7.96 -8.54 -15.07
N GLY A 118 7.79 -9.84 -15.23
CA GLY A 118 8.91 -10.79 -15.37
C GLY A 118 9.59 -11.14 -14.04
N ILE A 119 9.16 -10.55 -12.93
CA ILE A 119 9.66 -10.83 -11.58
C ILE A 119 8.57 -11.53 -10.77
N THR A 120 7.40 -10.92 -10.63
CA THR A 120 6.33 -11.44 -9.78
C THR A 120 5.62 -12.63 -10.41
N GLY A 121 5.70 -13.79 -9.76
CA GLY A 121 4.98 -14.99 -10.17
C GLY A 121 3.50 -14.96 -9.75
N ILE A 122 2.62 -15.53 -10.59
CA ILE A 122 1.18 -15.69 -10.26
C ILE A 122 0.97 -16.40 -8.89
N PRO A 123 1.72 -17.46 -8.52
CA PRO A 123 1.55 -18.08 -7.21
C PRO A 123 1.89 -17.13 -6.03
N GLN A 124 2.94 -16.31 -6.17
CA GLN A 124 3.34 -15.35 -5.13
C GLN A 124 2.30 -14.23 -4.99
N ALA A 125 1.80 -13.71 -6.11
CA ALA A 125 0.71 -12.73 -6.11
C ALA A 125 -0.56 -13.29 -5.42
N ARG A 126 -0.96 -14.53 -5.74
CA ARG A 126 -2.09 -15.20 -5.07
C ARG A 126 -1.88 -15.36 -3.57
N ARG A 127 -0.66 -15.68 -3.15
CA ARG A 127 -0.33 -15.81 -1.72
C ARG A 127 -0.49 -14.49 -0.98
N ILE A 128 -0.14 -13.35 -1.59
CA ILE A 128 -0.44 -12.04 -1.00
C ILE A 128 -1.94 -11.82 -0.87
N VAL A 129 -2.73 -12.17 -1.89
CA VAL A 129 -4.19 -12.06 -1.84
C VAL A 129 -4.79 -12.88 -0.70
N GLU A 130 -4.27 -14.07 -0.45
CA GLU A 130 -4.68 -14.94 0.66
C GLU A 130 -4.32 -14.35 2.03
N ILE A 131 -3.12 -13.77 2.17
CA ILE A 131 -2.66 -13.12 3.41
C ILE A 131 -3.49 -11.86 3.73
N VAL A 132 -3.77 -11.04 2.70
CA VAL A 132 -4.45 -9.76 2.86
C VAL A 132 -5.95 -9.92 3.09
N GLY A 133 -6.56 -10.89 2.40
CA GLY A 133 -8.02 -10.98 2.28
C GLY A 133 -8.52 -10.19 1.06
N ARG A 134 -9.49 -10.76 0.34
CA ARG A 134 -10.00 -10.18 -0.92
C ARG A 134 -10.77 -8.87 -0.71
N GLU A 135 -11.35 -8.71 0.47
CA GLU A 135 -12.20 -7.58 0.85
C GLU A 135 -11.44 -6.27 1.02
N ARG A 136 -10.13 -6.33 1.33
CA ARG A 136 -9.27 -5.16 1.50
C ARG A 136 -8.44 -4.83 0.27
N LEU A 137 -8.32 -5.73 -0.69
CA LEU A 137 -7.61 -5.48 -1.93
C LEU A 137 -8.40 -4.51 -2.81
N VAL A 138 -7.84 -3.32 -3.03
CA VAL A 138 -8.44 -2.30 -3.89
C VAL A 138 -7.91 -2.36 -5.31
N GLY A 139 -6.92 -3.20 -5.60
CA GLY A 139 -6.44 -3.45 -6.96
C GLY A 139 -5.02 -3.98 -7.01
N ALA A 140 -4.51 -4.09 -8.23
CA ALA A 140 -3.12 -4.40 -8.51
C ALA A 140 -2.60 -3.48 -9.61
N VAL A 141 -1.32 -3.13 -9.54
CA VAL A 141 -0.60 -2.38 -10.57
C VAL A 141 0.58 -3.18 -11.04
N LEU A 142 0.85 -3.10 -12.34
CA LEU A 142 1.98 -3.78 -12.96
C LEU A 142 3.05 -2.75 -13.28
N ASP A 143 4.19 -2.88 -12.61
CA ASP A 143 5.39 -2.17 -13.01
C ASP A 143 6.06 -2.87 -14.19
N VAL A 144 6.47 -2.08 -15.17
CA VAL A 144 7.07 -2.54 -16.42
C VAL A 144 8.53 -2.08 -16.58
N GLY A 145 9.07 -1.34 -15.60
CA GLY A 145 10.41 -0.75 -15.62
C GLY A 145 11.24 -0.99 -14.36
#